data_AF-A0A1C7Z8W0-F1
#
_entry.id   AF-A0A1C7Z8W0-F1
#
_cell.length_a   1.000
_cell.length_b   1.000
_cell.length_c   1.000
_cell.angle_alpha   90.00
_cell.angle_beta   90.00
_cell.angle_gamma   90.00
#
_symmetry.space_group_name_H-M   'P 1'
#
loop_
_entity.id
_entity.type
_entity.pdbx_description
1 polymer ?
#
loop_
_entity_poly.entity_id
_entity_poly.type
_entity_poly.pdbx_seq_one_letter_code
_entity_poly.pdbx_strand_id
1 'polypeptide(L)'
;MSSEMQLHIVASLLRRGKTLDNLSTGLTLLGLAFGLVQLLITPTMPLLLLLAAAVVLLGLIEKYYALRVAFDADLFQAVASDEARLAERTIALDQALVALQFQPVDKSGRSWTLRSKGALKLLRQQLLFVAVQLLVMLGAILIFPWLSFTAS
;
A
#
# COMPACT_ATOMS: atom_id res chain seq x y z
N MET A 1 29.39 -5.58 -2.51
CA MET A 1 28.80 -6.93 -2.64
C MET A 1 27.57 -7.20 -1.76
N SER A 2 27.62 -7.28 -0.42
CA SER A 2 26.43 -7.65 0.40
C SER A 2 25.31 -6.59 0.42
N SER A 3 25.66 -5.31 0.42
CA SER A 3 24.68 -4.21 0.49
C SER A 3 23.86 -4.03 -0.80
N GLU A 4 24.48 -4.17 -1.97
CA GLU A 4 23.82 -3.92 -3.26
C GLU A 4 22.79 -5.01 -3.59
N MET A 5 23.18 -6.28 -3.46
CA MET A 5 22.26 -7.41 -3.61
C MET A 5 21.08 -7.27 -2.64
N GLN A 6 21.34 -6.81 -1.41
CA GLN A 6 20.28 -6.51 -0.45
C GLN A 6 19.36 -5.38 -0.93
N LEU A 7 19.88 -4.28 -1.48
CA LEU A 7 19.06 -3.18 -2.04
C LEU A 7 18.22 -3.66 -3.22
N HIS A 8 18.80 -4.43 -4.14
CA HIS A 8 18.09 -5.00 -5.29
C HIS A 8 16.95 -5.93 -4.85
N ILE A 9 17.22 -6.81 -3.87
CA ILE A 9 16.19 -7.69 -3.30
C ILE A 9 15.08 -6.85 -2.65
N VAL A 10 15.42 -5.84 -1.85
CA VAL A 10 14.43 -4.95 -1.23
C VAL A 10 13.60 -4.22 -2.28
N ALA A 11 14.22 -3.63 -3.30
CA ALA A 11 13.49 -2.98 -4.40
C ALA A 11 12.55 -3.95 -5.12
N SER A 12 13.00 -5.18 -5.38
CA SER A 12 12.17 -6.21 -6.00
C SER A 12 10.97 -6.63 -5.14
N LEU A 13 11.15 -6.69 -3.81
CA LEU A 13 10.08 -7.00 -2.86
C LEU A 13 9.06 -5.85 -2.78
N LEU A 14 9.54 -4.60 -2.72
CA LEU A 14 8.67 -3.42 -2.73
C LEU A 14 7.86 -3.34 -4.03
N ARG A 15 8.46 -3.67 -5.18
CA ARG A 15 7.77 -3.72 -6.48
C ARG A 15 6.60 -4.72 -6.49
N ARG A 16 6.67 -5.81 -5.70
CA ARG A 16 5.54 -6.75 -5.52
C ARG A 16 4.35 -6.13 -4.77
N GLY A 17 4.55 -5.03 -4.05
CA GLY A 17 3.48 -4.20 -3.49
C GLY A 17 2.47 -3.75 -4.56
N LYS A 18 2.85 -3.70 -5.84
CA LYS A 18 1.91 -3.37 -6.92
C LYS A 18 0.80 -4.40 -7.10
N THR A 19 1.07 -5.68 -6.86
CA THR A 19 0.03 -6.72 -6.90
C THR A 19 -0.97 -6.55 -5.77
N LEU A 20 -0.50 -6.15 -4.58
CA LEU A 20 -1.36 -5.83 -3.43
C LEU A 20 -2.25 -4.61 -3.71
N ASP A 21 -1.67 -3.57 -4.30
CA ASP A 21 -2.39 -2.36 -4.74
C ASP A 21 -3.49 -2.68 -5.75
N ASN A 22 -3.21 -3.53 -6.74
CA ASN A 22 -4.20 -3.95 -7.73
C ASN A 22 -5.35 -4.75 -7.07
N LEU A 23 -5.04 -5.63 -6.12
CA LEU A 23 -6.04 -6.37 -5.36
C LEU A 23 -6.90 -5.42 -4.51
N SER A 24 -6.28 -4.51 -3.75
CA SER A 24 -7.00 -3.51 -2.97
C SER A 24 -7.90 -2.64 -3.84
N THR A 25 -7.41 -2.21 -5.00
CA THR A 25 -8.21 -1.46 -5.98
C THR A 25 -9.46 -2.22 -6.40
N GLY A 26 -9.33 -3.51 -6.72
CA GLY A 26 -10.46 -4.36 -7.05
C GLY A 26 -11.49 -4.43 -5.91
N LEU A 27 -11.03 -4.67 -4.68
CA LEU A 27 -11.89 -4.71 -3.49
C LEU A 27 -12.57 -3.35 -3.21
N THR A 28 -11.86 -2.24 -3.41
CA THR A 28 -12.41 -0.88 -3.26
C THR A 28 -13.48 -0.58 -4.27
N LEU A 29 -13.26 -0.95 -5.54
CA LEU A 29 -14.26 -0.78 -6.60
C LEU A 29 -15.50 -1.62 -6.33
N LEU A 30 -15.34 -2.86 -5.83
CA LEU A 30 -16.46 -3.70 -5.41
C LEU A 30 -17.21 -3.08 -4.23
N GLY A 31 -16.50 -2.58 -3.22
CA GLY A 31 -17.10 -1.87 -2.09
C GLY A 31 -17.88 -0.62 -2.51
N LEU A 32 -17.32 0.19 -3.42
CA LEU A 32 -17.99 1.36 -4.00
C LEU A 32 -19.26 0.97 -4.77
N ALA A 33 -19.15 0.02 -5.70
CA ALA A 33 -20.28 -0.43 -6.51
C ALA A 33 -21.42 -0.94 -5.63
N PHE A 34 -21.08 -1.73 -4.61
CA PHE A 34 -22.06 -2.29 -3.69
C PHE A 34 -22.70 -1.24 -2.78
N GLY A 35 -21.91 -0.30 -2.26
CA GLY A 35 -22.42 0.84 -1.51
C GLY A 35 -23.38 1.71 -2.33
N LEU A 36 -23.06 1.97 -3.60
CA LEU A 36 -23.93 2.69 -4.52
C LEU A 36 -25.24 1.93 -4.78
N VAL A 37 -25.19 0.63 -5.01
CA VAL A 37 -26.39 -0.22 -5.18
C VAL A 37 -27.29 -0.15 -3.94
N GLN A 38 -26.73 -0.18 -2.74
CA GLN A 38 -27.50 -0.03 -1.50
C GLN A 38 -28.19 1.32 -1.37
N LEU A 39 -27.62 2.41 -1.91
CA LEU A 39 -28.28 3.72 -1.91
C LEU A 39 -29.45 3.81 -2.91
N LEU A 40 -29.48 2.93 -3.93
CA LEU A 40 -30.52 2.90 -4.96
C LEU A 40 -31.68 1.95 -4.63
N ILE A 41 -31.49 1.02 -3.69
CA ILE A 41 -32.50 0.03 -3.28
C ILE A 41 -33.19 0.49 -2.00
N THR A 42 -34.50 0.24 -1.89
CA THR A 42 -35.28 0.43 -0.66
C THR A 42 -35.82 -0.92 -0.17
N PRO A 43 -35.72 -1.26 1.13
CA PRO A 43 -35.09 -0.48 2.19
C PRO A 43 -33.55 -0.55 2.15
N THR A 44 -32.91 0.52 2.59
CA THR A 44 -31.44 0.56 2.74
C THR A 44 -31.01 -0.21 3.99
N MET A 45 -29.85 -0.86 3.95
CA MET A 45 -29.26 -1.54 5.11
C MET A 45 -28.06 -0.72 5.64
N PRO A 46 -28.20 0.05 6.74
CA PRO A 46 -27.16 0.96 7.22
C PRO A 46 -25.83 0.27 7.56
N LEU A 47 -25.89 -0.94 8.13
CA LEU A 47 -24.69 -1.72 8.44
C LEU A 47 -23.91 -2.07 7.17
N LEU A 48 -24.61 -2.37 6.08
CA LEU A 48 -23.99 -2.75 4.82
C LEU A 48 -23.34 -1.54 4.12
N LEU A 49 -23.98 -0.38 4.18
CA LEU A 49 -23.40 0.90 3.76
C LEU A 49 -22.14 1.26 4.57
N LEU A 50 -22.17 1.04 5.89
CA LEU A 50 -21.01 1.28 6.75
C LEU A 50 -19.83 0.36 6.39
N LEU A 51 -20.09 -0.93 6.16
CA LEU A 51 -19.06 -1.88 5.74
C LEU A 51 -18.49 -1.53 4.36
N ALA A 52 -19.34 -1.14 3.41
CA ALA A 52 -18.91 -0.66 2.10
C ALA A 52 -18.01 0.58 2.22
N ALA A 53 -18.43 1.59 3.00
CA ALA A 53 -17.61 2.78 3.27
C ALA A 53 -16.27 2.44 3.93
N ALA A 54 -16.26 1.51 4.88
CA ALA A 54 -15.04 1.04 5.54
C ALA A 54 -14.07 0.38 4.54
N VAL A 55 -14.55 -0.49 3.64
CA VAL A 55 -13.73 -1.11 2.58
C VAL A 55 -13.11 -0.04 1.66
N VAL A 56 -13.86 1.01 1.35
CA VAL A 56 -13.36 2.11 0.51
C VAL A 56 -12.28 2.90 1.23
N LEU A 57 -12.51 3.29 2.49
CA LEU A 57 -11.52 4.02 3.29
C LEU A 57 -10.23 3.22 3.48
N LEU A 58 -10.34 1.91 3.75
CA LEU A 58 -9.18 1.02 3.86
C LEU A 58 -8.36 0.99 2.58
N GLY A 59 -9.02 0.92 1.42
CA GLY A 59 -8.32 0.96 0.13
C GLY A 59 -7.68 2.30 -0.19
N LEU A 60 -8.28 3.42 0.22
CA LEU A 60 -7.65 4.74 0.07
C LEU A 60 -6.39 4.87 0.94
N ILE A 61 -6.43 4.33 2.16
CA ILE A 61 -5.26 4.28 3.04
C ILE A 61 -4.19 3.35 2.43
N GLU A 62 -4.58 2.19 1.92
CA GLU A 62 -3.69 1.26 1.23
C GLU A 62 -2.99 1.93 0.02
N LYS A 63 -3.73 2.70 -0.80
CA LYS A 63 -3.19 3.45 -1.94
C LYS A 63 -2.06 4.40 -1.56
N TYR A 64 -2.20 5.08 -0.42
CA TYR A 64 -1.13 5.94 0.10
C TYR A 64 0.14 5.14 0.44
N TYR A 65 0.00 3.95 1.03
CA TYR A 65 1.13 3.06 1.27
C TYR A 65 1.71 2.51 -0.03
N ALA A 66 0.87 2.09 -0.99
CA ALA A 66 1.29 1.59 -2.29
C ALA A 66 2.13 2.61 -3.05
N LEU A 67 1.71 3.88 -3.05
CA LEU A 67 2.46 4.98 -3.67
C LEU A 67 3.85 5.13 -3.04
N ARG A 68 3.92 5.15 -1.71
CA ARG A 68 5.19 5.26 -0.99
C ARG A 68 6.11 4.06 -1.23
N VAL A 69 5.55 2.85 -1.22
CA VAL A 69 6.29 1.61 -1.47
C VAL A 69 6.84 1.57 -2.90
N ALA A 70 6.06 1.99 -3.89
CA ALA A 70 6.50 2.05 -5.29
C ALA A 70 7.62 3.10 -5.48
N PHE A 71 7.44 4.28 -4.90
CA PHE A 71 8.46 5.33 -4.92
C PHE A 71 9.78 4.86 -4.27
N ASP A 72 9.70 4.22 -3.10
CA ASP A 72 10.87 3.63 -2.44
C ASP A 72 11.50 2.53 -3.32
N ALA A 73 10.71 1.69 -4.00
CA ALA A 73 11.26 0.66 -4.89
C ALA A 73 12.10 1.26 -6.03
N ASP A 74 11.60 2.31 -6.66
CA ASP A 74 12.27 2.95 -7.79
C ASP A 74 13.55 3.69 -7.34
N LEU A 75 13.53 4.36 -6.17
CA LEU A 75 14.72 4.96 -5.58
C LEU A 75 15.81 3.94 -5.27
N PHE A 76 15.45 2.81 -4.65
CA PHE A 76 16.41 1.78 -4.28
C PHE A 76 17.02 1.14 -5.53
N GLN A 77 16.23 0.91 -6.58
CA GLN A 77 16.73 0.40 -7.85
C GLN A 77 17.66 1.41 -8.55
N ALA A 78 17.31 2.70 -8.56
CA ALA A 78 18.14 3.74 -9.16
C ALA A 78 19.52 3.84 -8.49
N VAL A 79 19.56 3.74 -7.15
CA VAL A 79 20.82 3.77 -6.41
C VAL A 79 21.62 2.47 -6.56
N ALA A 80 20.96 1.31 -6.61
CA ALA A 80 21.63 0.02 -6.72
C ALA A 80 22.23 -0.26 -8.10
N SER A 81 21.85 0.50 -9.14
CA SER A 81 22.29 0.28 -10.53
C SER A 81 23.79 0.49 -10.82
N ASP A 82 24.57 1.03 -9.89
CA ASP A 82 26.00 1.34 -10.09
C ASP A 82 26.80 1.25 -8.77
N GLU A 83 27.47 0.11 -8.57
CA GLU A 83 28.17 -0.23 -7.33
C GLU A 83 29.34 0.72 -7.05
N ALA A 84 30.11 1.09 -8.08
CA ALA A 84 31.31 1.92 -7.94
C ALA A 84 30.98 3.33 -7.43
N ARG A 85 29.76 3.81 -7.69
CA ARG A 85 29.30 5.16 -7.33
C ARG A 85 28.24 5.17 -6.23
N LEU A 86 28.05 4.06 -5.50
CA LEU A 86 26.99 3.93 -4.49
C LEU A 86 27.03 5.05 -3.43
N ALA A 87 28.22 5.40 -2.94
CA ALA A 87 28.40 6.47 -1.96
C ALA A 87 28.03 7.85 -2.54
N GLU A 88 28.51 8.16 -3.74
CA GLU A 88 28.21 9.40 -4.45
C GLU A 88 26.71 9.54 -4.76
N ARG A 89 26.08 8.46 -5.27
CA ARG A 89 24.63 8.40 -5.52
C ARG A 89 23.80 8.54 -4.25
N THR A 90 24.27 7.99 -3.13
CA THR A 90 23.59 8.16 -1.83
C THR A 90 23.60 9.62 -1.40
N ILE A 91 24.72 10.33 -1.58
CA ILE A 91 24.83 11.76 -1.27
C ILE A 91 23.94 12.58 -2.20
N ALA A 92 24.01 12.32 -3.50
CA ALA A 92 23.17 13.01 -4.49
C ALA A 92 21.66 12.79 -4.23
N LEU A 93 21.27 11.57 -3.82
CA LEU A 93 19.91 11.26 -3.42
C LEU A 93 19.49 12.04 -2.17
N ASP A 94 20.29 12.02 -1.10
CA ASP A 94 19.98 12.74 0.13
C ASP A 94 19.84 14.25 -0.13
N GLN A 95 20.72 14.82 -0.98
CA GLN A 95 20.62 16.23 -1.41
C GLN A 95 19.34 16.52 -2.19
N ALA A 96 18.96 15.66 -3.14
CA ALA A 96 17.72 15.81 -3.90
C ALA A 96 16.48 15.71 -3.00
N LEU A 97 16.45 14.76 -2.06
CA LEU A 97 15.33 14.59 -1.12
C LEU A 97 15.18 15.78 -0.16
N VAL A 98 16.29 16.37 0.28
CA VAL A 98 16.27 17.61 1.09
C VAL A 98 15.80 18.80 0.26
N ALA A 99 16.32 18.96 -0.96
CA ALA A 99 15.93 20.05 -1.86
C ALA A 99 14.44 20.02 -2.21
N LEU A 100 13.87 18.81 -2.35
CA LEU A 100 12.45 18.60 -2.62
C LEU A 100 11.58 18.51 -1.35
N GLN A 101 12.14 18.76 -0.16
CA GLN A 101 11.46 18.71 1.14
C GLN A 101 10.82 17.35 1.50
N PHE A 102 11.19 16.27 0.81
CA PHE A 102 10.74 14.91 1.13
C PHE A 102 11.44 14.33 2.36
N GLN A 103 12.55 14.93 2.80
CA GLN A 103 13.31 14.47 3.96
C GLN A 103 13.83 15.63 4.82
N PRO A 104 13.60 15.61 6.16
CA PRO A 104 14.27 16.51 7.10
C PRO A 104 15.79 16.36 7.05
N VAL A 105 16.53 17.46 7.17
CA VAL A 105 18.00 17.48 7.14
C VAL A 105 18.61 16.54 8.20
N ASP A 106 18.03 16.48 9.40
CA ASP A 106 18.45 15.59 10.51
C ASP A 106 18.33 14.10 10.21
N LYS A 107 17.59 13.75 9.16
CA LYS A 107 17.40 12.36 8.74
C LYS A 107 18.39 11.92 7.66
N SER A 108 19.22 12.83 7.13
CA SER A 108 20.26 12.54 6.13
C SER A 108 21.36 11.63 6.71
N GLY A 109 22.04 10.84 5.87
CA GLY A 109 23.14 9.98 6.33
C GLY A 109 22.77 8.68 7.07
N ARG A 110 21.47 8.33 7.16
CA ARG A 110 21.05 7.03 7.71
C ARG A 110 21.63 5.87 6.90
N SER A 111 21.96 4.75 7.56
CA SER A 111 22.44 3.56 6.85
C SER A 111 21.37 2.98 5.91
N TRP A 112 21.80 2.38 4.81
CA TRP A 112 20.91 1.67 3.88
C TRP A 112 20.14 0.52 4.54
N THR A 113 20.69 -0.09 5.59
CA THR A 113 20.00 -1.12 6.38
C THR A 113 18.80 -0.55 7.14
N LEU A 114 18.93 0.66 7.71
CA LEU A 114 17.83 1.33 8.41
C LEU A 114 16.77 1.82 7.42
N ARG A 115 17.18 2.36 6.27
CA ARG A 115 16.27 2.74 5.17
C ARG A 115 15.46 1.55 4.67
N SER A 116 16.12 0.41 4.42
CA SER A 116 15.48 -0.84 3.98
C SER A 116 14.44 -1.35 4.98
N LYS A 117 14.74 -1.32 6.28
CA LYS A 117 13.77 -1.71 7.33
C LYS A 117 12.54 -0.80 7.34
N GLY A 118 12.74 0.49 7.11
CA GLY A 118 11.64 1.47 6.99
C GLY A 118 10.72 1.14 5.82
N ALA A 119 11.27 0.96 4.62
CA ALA A 119 10.50 0.62 3.42
C ALA A 119 9.76 -0.73 3.56
N LEU A 120 10.42 -1.76 4.11
CA LEU A 120 9.78 -3.05 4.39
C LEU A 120 8.65 -2.94 5.42
N LYS A 121 8.74 -2.01 6.39
CA LYS A 121 7.64 -1.74 7.32
C LYS A 121 6.42 -1.16 6.59
N LEU A 122 6.63 -0.28 5.61
CA LEU A 122 5.55 0.26 4.78
C LEU A 122 4.86 -0.84 3.96
N LEU A 123 5.64 -1.75 3.36
CA LEU A 123 5.09 -2.91 2.65
C LEU A 123 4.27 -3.84 3.57
N ARG A 124 4.73 -4.06 4.81
CA ARG A 124 3.95 -4.82 5.81
C ARG A 124 2.66 -4.12 6.21
N GLN A 125 2.69 -2.79 6.32
CA GLN A 125 1.48 -2.00 6.58
C GLN A 125 0.50 -2.08 5.40
N GLN A 126 0.99 -1.97 4.17
CA GLN A 126 0.18 -2.17 2.96
C GLN A 126 -0.51 -3.55 2.99
N LEU A 127 0.23 -4.62 3.27
CA LEU A 127 -0.32 -5.97 3.40
C LEU A 127 -1.38 -6.08 4.51
N LEU A 128 -1.16 -5.42 5.65
CA LEU A 128 -2.12 -5.40 6.75
C LEU A 128 -3.43 -4.73 6.32
N PHE A 129 -3.37 -3.59 5.62
CA PHE A 129 -4.58 -2.91 5.12
C PHE A 129 -5.35 -3.78 4.12
N VAL A 130 -4.66 -4.45 3.19
CA VAL A 130 -5.29 -5.40 2.28
C VAL A 130 -5.94 -6.56 3.03
N ALA A 131 -5.26 -7.13 4.03
CA ALA A 131 -5.79 -8.22 4.84
C ALA A 131 -7.04 -7.80 5.62
N VAL A 132 -7.02 -6.61 6.24
CA VAL A 132 -8.20 -6.07 6.94
C VAL A 132 -9.34 -5.80 5.96
N GLN A 133 -9.05 -5.24 4.78
CA GLN A 133 -10.05 -5.01 3.73
C GLN A 133 -10.71 -6.31 3.26
N LEU A 134 -9.93 -7.37 3.08
CA LEU A 134 -10.43 -8.72 2.79
C LEU A 134 -11.29 -9.27 3.93
N LEU A 135 -10.86 -9.14 5.19
CA LEU A 135 -11.61 -9.63 6.34
C LEU A 135 -12.94 -8.92 6.50
N VAL A 136 -12.99 -7.60 6.29
CA VAL A 136 -14.25 -6.84 6.30
C VAL A 136 -15.19 -7.33 5.19
N MET A 137 -14.67 -7.56 3.99
CA MET A 137 -15.47 -8.03 2.86
C MET A 137 -15.97 -9.47 3.06
N LEU A 138 -15.11 -10.37 3.51
CA LEU A 138 -15.50 -11.75 3.85
C LEU A 138 -16.47 -11.79 5.03
N GLY A 139 -16.25 -10.96 6.05
CA GLY A 139 -17.17 -10.82 7.17
C GLY A 139 -18.55 -10.38 6.72
N ALA A 140 -18.63 -9.41 5.80
CA ALA A 140 -19.89 -9.00 5.20
C ALA A 140 -20.57 -10.17 4.46
N ILE A 141 -19.84 -10.93 3.64
CA ILE A 141 -20.39 -12.09 2.94
C ILE A 141 -20.90 -13.17 3.90
N LEU A 142 -20.18 -13.43 4.99
CA LEU A 142 -20.56 -14.46 5.97
C LEU A 142 -21.73 -14.05 6.88
N ILE A 143 -21.79 -12.77 7.27
CA ILE A 143 -22.86 -12.23 8.11
C ILE A 143 -24.17 -12.07 7.31
N PHE A 144 -24.05 -11.80 6.01
CA PHE A 144 -25.16 -11.68 5.09
C PHE A 144 -25.07 -12.80 4.05
N PRO A 145 -25.24 -14.08 4.46
CA PRO A 145 -24.82 -15.24 3.69
C PRO A 145 -25.19 -15.11 2.23
N TRP A 146 -26.42 -14.66 1.95
CA TRP A 146 -26.92 -14.29 0.63
C TRP A 146 -28.11 -13.35 0.89
N LEU A 147 -28.35 -12.28 0.11
CA LEU A 147 -29.58 -11.43 0.16
C LEU A 147 -30.88 -12.19 -0.24
N SER A 148 -30.91 -13.50 -0.02
CA SER A 148 -31.98 -14.47 -0.29
C SER A 148 -32.15 -15.29 0.99
N PHE A 149 -33.24 -15.20 1.72
CA PHE A 149 -34.48 -15.93 1.38
C PHE A 149 -35.78 -15.13 1.64
N THR A 150 -35.73 -13.84 1.99
CA THR A 150 -36.92 -13.13 2.53
C THR A 150 -37.70 -12.28 1.53
N ALA A 151 -37.57 -12.53 0.22
CA ALA A 151 -38.67 -12.25 -0.70
C ALA A 151 -39.57 -13.51 -0.73
N SER A 152 -40.29 -13.74 0.37
CA SER A 152 -41.37 -14.74 0.47
C SER A 152 -42.55 -14.09 1.17
#